data_AF-W2IUJ1-F1
#
_entry.id   AF-W2IUJ1-F1
#
_cell.length_a   1.000
_cell.length_b   1.000
_cell.length_c   1.000
_cell.angle_alpha   90.00
_cell.angle_beta   90.00
_cell.angle_gamma   90.00
#
_symmetry.space_group_name_H-M   'P 1'
#
loop_
_entity.id
_entity.type
_entity.pdbx_description
1 polymer ?
#
loop_
_entity_poly.entity_id
_entity_poly.type
_entity_poly.pdbx_seq_one_letter_code
_entity_poly.pdbx_strand_id
1 'polypeptide(L)'
;MKLSSSVALLSTATALVLANADEYFTGDGTAYTLGDTSSGNCNMMSALNFATTDYAALNNEQWSGLQNCGRCAEVSCADKRCADQTKSVVVQILDRCPECKHGDLDLSPSVFKTLTGSHPSRYTIKWKFVDCPVA
;
A
#
# COMPACT_ATOMS: atom_id res chain seq x y z
N MET A 1 -52.49 38.11 34.64
CA MET A 1 -52.34 37.46 33.31
C MET A 1 -50.93 36.92 33.22
N LYS A 2 -50.77 35.60 32.99
CA LYS A 2 -49.50 34.88 32.99
C LYS A 2 -48.77 35.09 31.67
N LEU A 3 -47.52 35.56 31.71
CA LEU A 3 -46.64 35.64 30.54
C LEU A 3 -45.91 34.29 30.40
N SER A 4 -46.17 33.57 29.32
CA SER A 4 -45.50 32.31 29.00
C SER A 4 -44.25 32.61 28.17
N SER A 5 -43.06 32.41 28.76
CA SER A 5 -41.79 32.47 28.04
C SER A 5 -41.48 31.13 27.41
N SER A 6 -41.51 31.06 26.09
CA SER A 6 -41.01 29.92 25.31
C SER A 6 -39.48 30.02 25.20
N VAL A 7 -38.76 29.10 25.85
CA VAL A 7 -37.31 28.92 25.66
C VAL A 7 -37.12 28.05 24.43
N ALA A 8 -36.56 28.62 23.36
CA ALA A 8 -36.13 27.86 22.19
C ALA A 8 -34.73 27.29 22.44
N LEU A 9 -34.64 25.97 22.61
CA LEU A 9 -33.37 25.23 22.65
C LEU A 9 -32.84 25.09 21.22
N LEU A 10 -31.77 25.81 20.88
CA LEU A 10 -31.02 25.57 19.64
C LEU A 10 -30.12 24.34 19.83
N SER A 11 -30.52 23.22 19.23
CA SER A 11 -29.69 22.02 19.11
C SER A 11 -28.61 22.27 18.05
N THR A 12 -27.37 22.55 18.45
CA THR A 12 -26.24 22.54 17.53
C THR A 12 -25.90 21.09 17.16
N ALA A 13 -26.25 20.68 15.94
CA ALA A 13 -25.83 19.40 15.40
C ALA A 13 -24.35 19.47 15.01
N THR A 14 -23.48 18.85 15.81
CA THR A 14 -22.05 18.71 15.49
C THR A 14 -21.90 17.65 14.40
N ALA A 15 -21.55 18.04 13.18
CA ALA A 15 -21.23 17.10 12.11
C ALA A 15 -19.88 16.43 12.41
N LEU A 16 -19.89 15.11 12.66
CA LEU A 16 -18.67 14.32 12.71
C LEU A 16 -18.13 14.15 11.29
N VAL A 17 -17.04 14.83 10.97
CA VAL A 17 -16.26 14.58 9.76
C VAL A 17 -15.45 13.31 10.01
N LEU A 18 -15.84 12.19 9.40
CA LEU A 18 -15.04 10.98 9.36
C LEU A 18 -13.85 11.23 8.43
N ALA A 19 -12.70 11.60 9.00
CA ALA A 19 -11.44 11.55 8.27
C ALA A 19 -11.08 10.08 8.04
N ASN A 20 -11.09 9.63 6.79
CA ASN A 20 -10.47 8.35 6.43
C ASN A 20 -8.96 8.52 6.61
N ALA A 21 -8.45 8.12 7.77
CA ALA A 21 -7.01 7.98 7.94
C ALA A 21 -6.56 6.87 6.97
N ASP A 22 -5.66 7.19 6.05
CA ASP A 22 -5.02 6.17 5.23
C ASP A 22 -4.34 5.15 6.15
N GLU A 23 -4.80 3.91 6.10
CA GLU A 23 -4.20 2.82 6.86
C GLU A 23 -2.85 2.47 6.24
N TYR A 24 -1.78 2.79 6.96
CA TYR A 24 -0.43 2.40 6.59
C TYR A 24 -0.06 1.09 7.26
N PHE A 25 0.50 0.18 6.46
CA PHE A 25 1.18 -1.01 6.92
C PHE A 25 2.67 -0.73 7.08
N THR A 26 3.31 -1.49 7.96
CA THR A 26 4.77 -1.47 8.17
C THR A 26 5.23 -2.91 8.31
N GLY A 27 6.33 -3.23 7.63
CA GLY A 27 6.91 -4.57 7.62
C GLY A 27 8.25 -4.57 6.91
N ASP A 28 8.75 -5.76 6.60
CA ASP A 28 9.95 -5.94 5.82
C ASP A 28 9.67 -5.82 4.31
N GLY A 29 10.52 -5.05 3.65
CA GLY A 29 10.72 -5.09 2.21
C GLY A 29 11.91 -6.00 1.89
N THR A 30 11.71 -6.94 0.97
CA THR A 30 12.78 -7.70 0.31
C THR A 30 12.68 -7.52 -1.21
N ALA A 31 13.48 -8.26 -1.98
CA ALA A 31 13.34 -8.26 -3.42
C ALA A 31 13.37 -9.67 -4.03
N TYR A 32 12.53 -9.86 -5.04
CA TYR A 32 12.47 -11.06 -5.88
C TYR A 32 12.32 -10.69 -7.35
N THR A 33 12.47 -11.68 -8.23
CA THR A 33 12.29 -11.49 -9.67
C THR A 33 11.12 -12.30 -10.18
N LEU A 34 10.24 -11.65 -10.93
CA LEU A 34 9.19 -12.27 -11.71
C LEU A 34 9.62 -12.40 -13.19
N GLY A 35 9.27 -13.51 -13.84
CA GLY A 35 9.62 -13.75 -15.25
C GLY A 35 8.88 -12.80 -16.21
N ASP A 36 7.57 -12.64 -15.98
CA ASP A 36 6.69 -11.67 -16.63
C ASP A 36 5.49 -11.36 -15.72
N THR A 37 4.65 -10.40 -16.12
CA THR A 37 3.49 -9.99 -15.32
C THR A 37 2.42 -11.07 -15.13
N SER A 38 2.45 -12.14 -15.94
CA SER A 38 1.54 -13.28 -15.84
C SER A 38 2.10 -14.45 -15.01
N SER A 39 3.38 -14.40 -14.64
CA SER A 39 4.05 -15.52 -13.97
C SER A 39 3.75 -15.62 -12.47
N GLY A 40 3.16 -14.58 -11.87
CA GLY A 40 2.84 -14.56 -10.45
C GLY A 40 1.52 -15.25 -10.13
N ASN A 41 1.22 -15.42 -8.84
CA ASN A 41 -0.04 -16.01 -8.37
C ASN A 41 -1.29 -15.25 -8.84
N CYS A 42 -1.17 -13.97 -9.22
CA CYS A 42 -2.29 -13.23 -9.81
C CYS A 42 -2.60 -13.63 -11.25
N ASN A 43 -1.65 -14.25 -11.96
CA ASN A 43 -1.79 -14.69 -13.35
C ASN A 43 -2.45 -13.64 -14.26
N MET A 44 -1.90 -12.42 -14.23
CA MET A 44 -2.52 -11.28 -14.87
C MET A 44 -2.58 -11.46 -16.39
N MET A 45 -3.78 -11.42 -16.97
CA MET A 45 -3.95 -11.36 -18.44
C MET A 45 -3.45 -10.03 -19.02
N SER A 46 -3.52 -8.98 -18.23
CA SER A 46 -3.01 -7.64 -18.55
C SER A 46 -2.60 -6.97 -17.25
N ALA A 47 -1.50 -6.22 -17.29
CA ALA A 47 -0.96 -5.46 -16.17
C ALA A 47 -0.72 -4.01 -16.61
N LEU A 48 -0.52 -3.12 -15.63
CA LEU A 48 -0.18 -1.73 -15.92
C LEU A 48 1.20 -1.68 -16.58
N ASN A 49 1.43 -0.69 -17.46
CA ASN A 49 2.67 -0.62 -18.24
C ASN A 49 3.94 -0.60 -17.35
N PHE A 50 3.87 0.09 -16.21
CA PHE A 50 4.99 0.15 -15.25
C PHE A 50 5.19 -1.16 -14.49
N ALA A 51 4.19 -2.05 -14.43
CA ALA A 51 4.24 -3.27 -13.62
C ALA A 51 5.20 -4.34 -14.17
N THR A 52 5.78 -4.12 -15.36
CA THR A 52 6.90 -4.92 -15.87
C THR A 52 8.19 -4.69 -15.06
N THR A 53 8.34 -3.50 -14.46
CA THR A 53 9.49 -3.16 -13.63
C THR A 53 9.10 -2.92 -12.18
N ASP A 54 7.90 -2.39 -11.92
CA ASP A 54 7.50 -1.87 -10.62
C ASP A 54 6.29 -2.66 -10.09
N TYR A 55 6.61 -3.79 -9.46
CA TYR A 55 5.66 -4.77 -8.93
C TYR A 55 6.05 -5.22 -7.52
N ALA A 56 5.11 -5.88 -6.85
CA ALA A 56 5.36 -6.55 -5.57
C ALA A 56 4.56 -7.85 -5.42
N ALA A 57 5.08 -8.75 -4.59
CA ALA A 57 4.36 -9.88 -4.02
C ALA A 57 3.81 -9.52 -2.63
N LEU A 58 2.53 -9.79 -2.40
CA LEU A 58 1.84 -9.50 -1.15
C LEU A 58 1.92 -10.68 -0.19
N ASN A 59 2.11 -10.39 1.10
CA ASN A 59 2.14 -11.41 2.15
C ASN A 59 0.84 -12.22 2.25
N ASN A 60 0.94 -13.39 2.88
CA ASN A 60 -0.17 -14.32 2.96
C ASN A 60 -1.38 -13.80 3.77
N GLU A 61 -1.11 -13.12 4.88
CA GLU A 61 -2.14 -12.63 5.80
C GLU A 61 -3.04 -11.59 5.12
N GLN A 62 -2.47 -10.79 4.22
CA GLN A 62 -3.17 -9.76 3.47
C GLN A 62 -3.54 -10.20 2.04
N TRP A 63 -3.28 -11.44 1.63
CA TRP A 63 -3.55 -11.90 0.25
C TRP A 63 -5.03 -11.86 -0.14
N SER A 64 -5.91 -12.19 0.81
CA SER A 64 -7.37 -12.15 0.65
C SER A 64 -7.90 -12.97 -0.53
N GLY A 65 -7.27 -14.11 -0.84
CA GLY A 65 -7.77 -15.05 -1.85
C GLY A 65 -7.95 -14.44 -3.25
N LEU A 66 -6.92 -13.74 -3.75
CA LEU A 66 -6.89 -12.99 -5.03
C LEU A 66 -7.57 -11.61 -5.02
N GLN A 67 -8.32 -11.23 -3.97
CA GLN A 67 -9.01 -9.94 -3.95
C GLN A 67 -8.07 -8.72 -4.00
N ASN A 68 -6.79 -8.90 -3.66
CA ASN A 68 -5.79 -7.84 -3.75
C ASN A 68 -4.92 -7.91 -5.01
N CYS A 69 -5.14 -8.87 -5.90
CA CYS A 69 -4.47 -8.92 -7.19
C CYS A 69 -4.79 -7.70 -8.06
N GLY A 70 -3.76 -7.15 -8.70
CA GLY A 70 -3.88 -6.00 -9.58
C GLY A 70 -4.08 -4.66 -8.87
N ARG A 71 -4.30 -4.64 -7.54
CA ARG A 71 -4.31 -3.41 -6.75
C ARG A 71 -2.93 -2.76 -6.76
N CYS A 72 -2.89 -1.45 -6.51
CA CYS A 72 -1.64 -0.71 -6.38
C CYS A 72 -1.34 -0.39 -4.93
N ALA A 73 -0.06 -0.34 -4.60
CA ALA A 73 0.44 0.08 -3.30
C ALA A 73 1.48 1.20 -3.50
N GLU A 74 1.39 2.25 -2.69
CA GLU A 74 2.44 3.24 -2.56
C GLU A 74 3.39 2.79 -1.45
N VAL A 75 4.66 2.57 -1.79
CA VAL A 75 5.69 2.03 -0.90
C VAL A 75 6.79 3.06 -0.70
N SER A 76 7.18 3.29 0.55
CA SER A 76 8.37 4.07 0.91
C SER A 76 9.29 3.27 1.82
N CYS A 77 10.57 3.63 1.84
CA CYS A 77 11.48 3.08 2.83
C CYS A 77 11.29 3.78 4.18
N ALA A 78 11.12 3.01 5.26
CA ALA A 78 11.01 3.50 6.63
C ALA A 78 12.27 3.17 7.47
N ASP A 79 13.23 2.47 6.90
CA ASP A 79 14.49 2.10 7.54
C ASP A 79 15.44 3.29 7.64
N LYS A 80 16.13 3.44 8.77
CA LYS A 80 17.10 4.53 9.02
C LYS A 80 18.30 4.50 8.06
N ARG A 81 18.57 3.36 7.42
CA ARG A 81 19.64 3.20 6.44
C ARG A 81 19.32 3.83 5.09
N CYS A 82 18.05 4.14 4.82
CA CYS A 82 17.64 4.75 3.56
C CYS A 82 18.02 6.23 3.51
N ALA A 83 18.64 6.65 2.39
CA ALA A 83 19.09 8.02 2.19
C ALA A 83 17.93 9.03 2.11
N ASP A 84 16.77 8.58 1.60
CA ASP A 84 15.56 9.39 1.48
C ASP A 84 14.34 8.55 1.89
N GLN A 85 13.78 8.86 3.06
CA GLN A 85 12.57 8.21 3.59
C GLN A 85 11.27 8.89 3.12
N THR A 86 11.37 9.99 2.35
CA THR A 86 10.22 10.72 1.79
C THR A 86 9.84 10.24 0.40
N LYS A 87 10.76 9.58 -0.30
CA LYS A 87 10.53 8.98 -1.61
C LYS A 87 9.59 7.79 -1.52
N SER A 88 8.59 7.76 -2.40
CA SER A 88 7.69 6.65 -2.60
C SER A 88 7.71 6.14 -4.04
N VAL A 89 7.31 4.88 -4.23
CA VAL A 89 7.10 4.24 -5.54
C VAL A 89 5.76 3.53 -5.51
N VAL A 90 4.98 3.67 -6.58
CA VAL A 90 3.75 2.91 -6.77
C VAL A 90 4.08 1.58 -7.44
N VAL A 91 3.62 0.48 -6.86
CA VAL A 91 3.78 -0.87 -7.40
C VAL A 91 2.43 -1.50 -7.67
N GLN A 92 2.35 -2.40 -8.64
CA GLN A 92 1.19 -3.28 -8.80
C GLN A 92 1.42 -4.62 -8.08
N ILE A 93 0.40 -5.12 -7.38
CA ILE A 93 0.46 -6.45 -6.75
C ILE A 93 0.22 -7.52 -7.83
N LEU A 94 1.25 -8.29 -8.13
CA LEU A 94 1.24 -9.32 -9.19
C LEU A 94 1.41 -10.75 -8.65
N ASP A 95 1.84 -10.90 -7.40
CA ASP A 95 2.17 -12.20 -6.84
C ASP A 95 1.88 -12.26 -5.33
N ARG A 96 2.06 -13.44 -4.76
CA ARG A 96 1.91 -13.76 -3.35
C ARG A 96 3.26 -14.22 -2.81
N CYS A 97 3.62 -13.74 -1.63
CA CYS A 97 4.75 -14.19 -0.84
C CYS A 97 4.24 -14.94 0.40
N PRO A 98 4.13 -16.29 0.37
CA PRO A 98 3.57 -17.05 1.48
C PRO A 98 4.36 -16.96 2.80
N GLU A 99 5.67 -16.77 2.72
CA GLU A 99 6.60 -16.68 3.84
C GLU A 99 6.69 -15.27 4.46
N CYS A 100 6.21 -14.25 3.74
CA CYS A 100 6.16 -12.88 4.21
C CYS A 100 5.11 -12.73 5.32
N LYS A 101 5.44 -11.96 6.36
CA LYS A 101 4.55 -11.67 7.49
C LYS A 101 3.58 -10.55 7.15
N HIS A 102 2.58 -10.32 8.00
CA HIS A 102 1.73 -9.14 7.89
C HIS A 102 2.55 -7.84 7.76
N GLY A 103 2.21 -7.02 6.76
CA GLY A 103 2.89 -5.76 6.47
C GLY A 103 4.12 -5.88 5.58
N ASP A 104 4.64 -7.09 5.34
CA ASP A 104 5.78 -7.32 4.45
C ASP A 104 5.34 -7.25 2.98
N LEU A 105 6.25 -6.81 2.11
CA LEU A 105 6.15 -6.90 0.66
C LEU A 105 7.48 -7.41 0.08
N ASP A 106 7.39 -8.33 -0.88
CA ASP A 106 8.56 -8.69 -1.70
C ASP A 106 8.54 -7.87 -2.99
N LEU A 107 9.47 -6.95 -3.13
CA LEU A 107 9.44 -5.93 -4.19
C LEU A 107 10.19 -6.40 -5.43
N SER A 108 9.93 -5.80 -6.58
CA SER A 108 10.85 -5.95 -7.71
C SER A 108 12.25 -5.39 -7.35
N PRO A 109 13.33 -5.85 -8.01
CA PRO A 109 14.67 -5.35 -7.70
C PRO A 109 14.82 -3.87 -8.06
N SER A 110 14.08 -3.41 -9.07
CA SER A 110 14.02 -2.00 -9.47
C SER A 110 13.47 -1.13 -8.35
N VAL A 111 12.30 -1.49 -7.81
CA VAL A 111 11.64 -0.75 -6.73
C VAL A 111 12.49 -0.79 -5.47
N PHE A 112 12.99 -1.97 -5.08
CA PHE A 112 13.81 -2.12 -3.89
C PHE A 112 15.05 -1.24 -3.95
N LYS A 113 15.77 -1.25 -5.07
CA LYS A 113 16.95 -0.40 -5.28
C LYS A 113 16.58 1.09 -5.30
N THR A 114 15.45 1.44 -5.92
CA THR A 114 14.97 2.82 -6.01
C THR A 114 14.67 3.43 -4.64
N LEU A 115 14.12 2.63 -3.71
CA LEU A 115 13.78 3.04 -2.36
C LEU A 115 14.97 3.00 -1.40
N THR A 116 15.80 1.97 -1.49
CA THR A 116 16.84 1.70 -0.47
C THR A 116 18.24 2.15 -0.88
N GLY A 117 18.49 2.34 -2.17
CA GLY A 117 19.84 2.50 -2.73
C GLY A 117 20.71 1.24 -2.60
N SER A 118 20.16 0.13 -2.12
CA SER A 118 20.88 -1.10 -1.81
C SER A 118 20.59 -2.21 -2.82
N HIS A 119 21.39 -3.27 -2.76
CA HIS A 119 21.12 -4.54 -3.43
C HIS A 119 20.22 -5.43 -2.54
N PRO A 120 19.55 -6.45 -3.11
CA PRO A 120 18.56 -7.26 -2.40
C PRO A 120 19.03 -7.69 -1.01
N SER A 121 18.31 -7.19 -0.01
CA SER A 121 18.51 -7.40 1.42
C SER A 121 17.18 -7.05 2.10
N ARG A 122 17.15 -6.95 3.43
CA ARG A 122 15.92 -6.73 4.19
C ARG A 122 15.92 -5.34 4.83
N TYR A 123 14.90 -4.54 4.52
CA TYR A 123 14.73 -3.16 5.00
C TYR A 123 13.32 -2.97 5.52
N THR A 124 13.14 -2.17 6.56
CA THR A 124 11.78 -1.79 6.97
C THR A 124 11.18 -0.84 5.94
N ILE A 125 9.97 -1.16 5.48
CA ILE A 125 9.17 -0.34 4.57
C ILE A 125 7.88 0.11 5.23
N LYS A 126 7.28 1.16 4.68
CA LYS A 126 5.93 1.61 5.01
C LYS A 126 5.15 1.72 3.72
N TRP A 127 3.91 1.25 3.70
CA TRP A 127 3.10 1.28 2.49
C TRP A 127 1.61 1.35 2.81
N LYS A 128 0.82 1.72 1.80
CA LYS A 128 -0.64 1.66 1.83
C LYS A 128 -1.15 1.28 0.45
N PHE A 129 -2.35 0.71 0.40
CA PHE A 129 -3.04 0.59 -0.88
C PHE A 129 -3.43 1.97 -1.40
N VAL A 130 -3.34 2.18 -2.71
CA VAL A 130 -3.72 3.41 -3.40
C VAL A 130 -4.49 3.08 -4.67
N ASP A 131 -5.16 4.09 -5.23
CA ASP A 131 -5.68 3.98 -6.59
C ASP A 131 -4.52 3.81 -7.57
N CYS A 132 -4.68 2.87 -8.50
CA CYS A 132 -3.70 2.69 -9.56
C CYS A 132 -3.71 3.93 -10.47
N PRO A 133 -2.53 4.46 -10.85
CA PRO A 133 -2.48 5.58 -11.78
C PRO A 133 -3.07 5.12 -13.11
N VAL A 134 -4.13 5.80 -13.54
CA VAL A 134 -4.72 5.60 -14.86
C VAL A 134 -3.83 6.31 -15.88
N ALA A 135 -3.43 5.57 -16.92
CA ALA A 135 -2.72 6.10 -18.07
C ALA A 135 -3.71 6.47 -19.19
#